data_AF-A0A7C1DPF8-F1
#
_entry.id   AF-A0A7C1DPF8-F1
#
_cell.length_a   1.000
_cell.length_b   1.000
_cell.length_c   1.000
_cell.angle_alpha   90.00
_cell.angle_beta   90.00
_cell.angle_gamma   90.00
#
_symmetry.space_group_name_H-M   'P 1'
#
loop_
_entity.id
_entity.type
_entity.pdbx_description
1 polymer ?
#
loop_
_entity_poly.entity_id
_entity_poly.type
_entity_poly.pdbx_seq_one_letter_code
_entity_poly.pdbx_strand_id
1 'polypeptide(L)'
;MVEVPRWLSATMFILLAVVCIRLASDASGLKQEVARLNTSLVNATEETAGLESRLALLEAGFLKLENSLALLNLTFETKLLVQEAELNRLTTEFAEMEDQLVWYFDWFGANSNLGSADAFTLSPFLRECVTGVIKLPCVAMKNEKNLGLGYLDDLSIGRADFIQNVSFTLKRGGGDCEDLAVLFMAELNYLRSAYNLPFETFVPAWDREYIIGGGYYFPDAEAHSLQGSRVYVACYSQPTQGHCINAICSEDLVAVIQRDRRADHINEFCDFVEPQEYGILKVLTAEAGRTWLYDGFNYDPFLGWRLFISSEDLCMETEAGWKCFTDYSERLAELLGS
;
A
#
# COMPACT_ATOMS: atom_id res chain seq x y z
N MET A 1 -24.51 116.25 78.76
CA MET A 1 -24.76 114.80 78.81
C MET A 1 -25.77 114.48 77.73
N VAL A 2 -25.31 113.97 76.59
CA VAL A 2 -26.20 113.54 75.49
C VAL A 2 -26.51 112.08 75.75
N GLU A 3 -27.73 111.79 76.20
CA GLU A 3 -28.21 110.42 76.35
C GLU A 3 -28.35 109.82 74.95
N VAL A 4 -27.44 108.90 74.61
CA VAL A 4 -27.67 108.00 73.47
C VAL A 4 -28.95 107.21 73.80
N PRO A 5 -30.01 107.27 72.96
CA PRO A 5 -31.24 106.57 73.25
C PRO A 5 -30.94 105.07 73.38
N ARG A 6 -31.27 104.46 74.53
CA ARG A 6 -31.08 103.03 74.81
C ARG A 6 -31.64 102.11 73.70
N TRP A 7 -32.59 102.61 72.89
CA TRP A 7 -33.20 101.95 71.74
C TRP A 7 -32.28 101.84 70.51
N LEU A 8 -31.42 102.83 70.23
CA LEU A 8 -30.47 102.81 69.09
C LEU A 8 -29.40 101.73 69.25
N SER A 9 -28.95 101.50 70.48
CA SER A 9 -28.06 100.38 70.86
C SER A 9 -28.71 99.02 70.59
N ALA A 10 -29.97 98.84 70.99
CA ALA A 10 -30.68 97.57 70.82
C ALA A 10 -30.90 97.20 69.35
N THR A 11 -31.34 98.14 68.50
CA THR A 11 -31.52 97.89 67.05
C THR A 11 -30.22 97.56 66.32
N MET A 12 -29.12 98.24 66.68
CA MET A 12 -27.81 97.96 66.07
C MET A 12 -27.27 96.59 66.51
N PHE A 13 -27.47 96.20 67.77
CA PHE A 13 -27.16 94.86 68.27
C PHE A 13 -28.00 93.77 67.58
N ILE A 14 -29.29 94.01 67.35
CA ILE A 14 -30.17 93.07 66.63
C ILE A 14 -29.74 92.92 65.18
N LEU A 15 -29.45 94.01 64.46
CA LEU A 15 -28.94 93.97 63.09
C LEU A 15 -27.60 93.23 63.00
N LEU A 16 -26.67 93.52 63.92
CA LEU A 16 -25.38 92.83 64.00
C LEU A 16 -25.57 91.34 64.27
N ALA A 17 -26.48 90.98 65.19
CA ALA A 17 -26.81 89.58 65.49
C ALA A 17 -27.43 88.87 64.28
N VAL A 18 -28.35 89.51 63.54
CA VAL A 18 -28.95 88.94 62.33
C VAL A 18 -27.91 88.73 61.22
N VAL A 19 -27.00 89.69 61.02
CA VAL A 19 -25.90 89.57 60.07
C VAL A 19 -24.94 88.45 60.47
N CYS A 20 -24.57 88.37 61.75
CA CYS A 20 -23.74 87.27 62.27
C CYS A 20 -24.41 85.90 62.13
N ILE A 21 -25.73 85.80 62.35
CA ILE A 21 -26.50 84.57 62.17
C ILE A 21 -26.55 84.17 60.68
N ARG A 22 -26.78 85.12 59.77
CA ARG A 22 -26.74 84.88 58.32
C ARG A 22 -25.36 84.40 57.86
N LEU A 23 -24.30 85.10 58.26
CA LEU A 23 -22.92 84.71 57.94
C LEU A 23 -22.55 83.34 58.53
N ALA A 24 -23.01 83.03 59.74
CA ALA A 24 -22.79 81.71 60.35
C ALA A 24 -23.56 80.60 59.62
N SER A 25 -24.80 80.88 59.18
CA SER A 25 -25.61 79.96 58.37
C SER A 25 -24.98 79.71 57.01
N ASP A 26 -24.53 80.76 56.32
CA ASP A 26 -23.87 80.66 55.01
C ASP A 26 -22.53 79.91 55.14
N ALA A 27 -21.74 80.20 56.18
CA ALA A 27 -20.50 79.48 56.48
C ALA A 27 -20.74 78.00 56.81
N SER A 28 -21.86 77.68 57.48
CA SER A 28 -22.28 76.29 57.73
C SER A 28 -22.65 75.58 56.43
N GLY A 29 -23.41 76.25 55.54
CA GLY A 29 -23.78 75.71 54.22
C GLY A 29 -22.55 75.43 53.35
N LEU A 30 -21.63 76.40 53.27
CA LEU A 30 -20.34 76.27 52.57
C LEU A 30 -19.51 75.10 53.12
N LYS A 31 -19.45 74.91 54.44
CA LYS A 31 -18.75 73.76 55.04
C LYS A 31 -19.37 72.43 54.62
N GLN A 32 -20.70 72.34 54.57
CA GLN A 32 -21.39 71.13 54.12
C GLN A 32 -21.11 70.83 52.64
N GLU A 33 -21.11 71.85 51.79
CA GLU A 33 -20.86 71.71 50.36
C GLU A 33 -19.41 71.32 50.07
N VAL A 34 -18.43 71.93 50.77
CA VAL A 34 -17.01 71.52 50.71
C VAL A 34 -16.83 70.07 51.16
N ALA A 35 -17.49 69.64 52.24
CA ALA A 35 -17.43 68.26 52.70
C ALA A 35 -17.98 67.28 51.65
N ARG A 36 -19.13 67.61 51.04
CA ARG A 36 -19.74 66.81 49.97
C ARG A 36 -18.86 66.72 48.72
N LEU A 37 -18.26 67.84 48.32
CA LEU A 37 -17.32 67.88 47.18
C LEU A 37 -16.07 67.06 47.47
N ASN A 38 -15.52 67.12 48.69
CA ASN A 38 -14.40 66.28 49.09
C ASN A 38 -14.74 64.79 49.00
N THR A 39 -15.90 64.37 49.49
CA THR A 39 -16.35 62.98 49.36
C THR A 39 -16.50 62.57 47.89
N SER A 40 -17.08 63.45 47.06
CA SER A 40 -17.24 63.19 45.63
C SER A 40 -15.88 63.08 44.92
N LEU A 41 -14.92 63.93 45.28
CA LEU A 41 -13.56 63.90 44.74
C LEU A 41 -12.83 62.61 45.14
N VAL A 42 -12.92 62.19 46.40
CA VAL A 42 -12.33 60.93 46.88
C VAL A 42 -12.90 59.74 46.10
N ASN A 43 -14.23 59.66 45.96
CA ASN A 43 -14.87 58.60 45.20
C ASN A 43 -14.42 58.60 43.73
N ALA A 44 -14.35 59.77 43.10
CA ALA A 44 -13.88 59.90 41.72
C ALA A 44 -12.41 59.45 41.58
N THR A 45 -11.55 59.79 42.54
CA THR A 45 -10.15 59.34 42.53
C THR A 45 -10.01 57.82 42.68
N GLU A 46 -10.85 57.20 43.52
CA GLU A 46 -10.90 55.75 43.66
C GLU A 46 -11.41 55.06 42.39
N GLU A 47 -12.46 55.60 41.75
CA GLU A 47 -12.96 55.11 40.46
C GLU A 47 -11.91 55.21 39.36
N THR A 48 -11.17 56.33 39.27
CA THR A 48 -10.10 56.48 38.28
C THR A 48 -8.98 55.47 38.50
N ALA A 49 -8.55 55.24 39.75
CA ALA A 49 -7.54 54.23 40.06
C ALA A 49 -8.04 52.81 39.72
N GLY A 50 -9.32 52.53 39.94
CA GLY A 50 -9.95 51.27 39.55
C GLY A 50 -9.99 51.07 38.03
N LEU A 51 -10.26 52.13 37.26
CA LEU A 51 -10.24 52.10 35.79
C LEU A 51 -8.82 51.90 35.23
N GLU A 52 -7.82 52.58 35.80
CA GLU A 52 -6.40 52.40 35.42
C GLU A 52 -5.93 50.96 35.64
N SER A 53 -6.29 50.36 36.79
CA SER A 53 -5.97 48.95 37.06
C SER A 53 -6.62 47.99 36.07
N ARG A 54 -7.89 48.24 35.70
CA ARG A 54 -8.61 47.44 34.69
C ARG A 54 -8.00 47.60 33.30
N LEU A 55 -7.56 48.80 32.94
CA LEU A 55 -6.89 49.07 31.67
C LEU A 55 -5.58 48.29 31.56
N ALA A 56 -4.73 48.34 32.60
CA ALA A 56 -3.48 47.59 32.65
C ALA A 56 -3.68 46.07 32.52
N LEU A 57 -4.74 45.53 33.15
CA LEU A 57 -5.12 44.12 32.99
C LEU A 57 -5.57 43.79 31.56
N LEU A 58 -6.30 44.70 30.92
CA LEU A 58 -6.76 44.53 29.54
C LEU A 58 -5.57 44.54 28.55
N GLU A 59 -4.63 45.47 28.73
CA GLU A 59 -3.40 45.57 27.93
C GLU A 59 -2.53 44.32 28.07
N ALA A 60 -2.34 43.82 29.30
CA ALA A 60 -1.64 42.57 29.54
C ALA A 60 -2.35 41.37 28.89
N GLY A 61 -3.69 41.35 28.92
CA GLY A 61 -4.51 40.37 28.23
C GLY A 61 -4.33 40.41 26.71
N PHE A 62 -4.29 41.61 26.13
CA PHE A 62 -4.11 41.82 24.70
C PHE A 62 -2.74 41.33 24.22
N LEU A 63 -1.66 41.69 24.92
CA LEU A 63 -0.31 41.22 24.65
C LEU A 63 -0.20 39.68 24.71
N LYS A 64 -0.89 39.05 25.67
CA LYS A 64 -0.93 37.58 25.76
C LYS A 64 -1.64 36.97 24.55
N LEU A 65 -2.71 37.60 24.07
CA LEU A 65 -3.46 37.14 22.90
C LEU A 65 -2.62 37.27 21.62
N GLU A 66 -1.95 38.41 21.42
CA GLU A 66 -1.05 38.65 20.29
C GLU A 66 0.08 37.62 20.24
N ASN A 67 0.73 37.35 21.38
CA ASN A 67 1.77 36.33 21.47
C ASN A 67 1.23 34.92 21.17
N SER A 68 0.02 34.60 21.64
CA SER A 68 -0.61 33.31 21.38
C SER A 68 -0.97 33.15 19.90
N LEU A 69 -1.44 34.22 19.25
CA LEU A 69 -1.74 34.24 17.82
C LEU A 69 -0.48 34.09 16.98
N ALA A 70 0.61 34.79 17.32
CA ALA A 70 1.89 34.66 16.64
C ALA A 70 2.45 33.24 16.73
N LEU A 71 2.38 32.62 17.91
CA LEU A 71 2.81 31.23 18.12
C LEU A 71 1.93 30.24 17.34
N LEU A 72 0.61 30.47 17.30
CA LEU A 72 -0.32 29.64 16.54
C LEU A 72 -0.02 29.72 15.03
N ASN A 73 0.22 30.93 14.52
CA ASN A 73 0.55 31.14 13.10
C ASN A 73 1.85 30.43 12.72
N LEU A 74 2.90 30.58 13.54
CA LEU A 74 4.18 29.88 13.34
C LEU A 74 4.01 28.35 13.37
N THR A 75 3.21 27.85 14.31
CA THR A 75 2.92 26.41 14.42
C THR A 75 2.18 25.90 13.19
N PHE A 76 1.22 26.67 12.70
CA PHE A 76 0.45 26.33 11.50
C PHE A 76 1.33 26.31 10.25
N GLU A 77 2.14 27.35 10.02
CA GLU A 77 3.08 27.41 8.90
C GLU A 77 4.10 26.27 8.93
N THR A 78 4.64 25.95 10.12
CA THR A 78 5.57 24.84 10.28
C THR A 78 4.91 23.49 9.94
N LYS A 79 3.67 23.27 10.41
CA LYS A 79 2.93 22.05 10.10
C LYS A 79 2.61 21.94 8.60
N LEU A 80 2.26 23.05 7.96
CA LEU A 80 2.00 23.10 6.53
C LEU A 80 3.25 22.71 5.74
N LEU A 81 4.41 23.28 6.07
CA LEU A 81 5.69 22.96 5.42
C LEU A 81 6.06 21.47 5.58
N VAL A 82 5.85 20.90 6.77
CA VAL A 82 6.10 19.47 7.02
C VAL A 82 5.17 18.60 6.17
N GLN A 83 3.90 18.97 6.07
CA GLN A 83 2.93 18.24 5.24
C GLN A 83 3.26 18.34 3.73
N GLU A 84 3.67 19.50 3.24
CA GLU A 84 4.11 19.68 1.85
C GLU A 84 5.36 18.85 1.54
N ALA A 85 6.34 18.82 2.45
CA ALA A 85 7.54 18.00 2.30
C ALA A 85 7.20 16.51 2.26
N GLU A 86 6.30 16.05 3.13
CA GLU A 86 5.85 14.66 3.15
C GLU A 86 5.06 14.28 1.90
N LEU A 87 4.19 15.18 1.40
CA LEU A 87 3.46 14.96 0.16
C LEU A 87 4.41 14.85 -1.04
N ASN A 88 5.44 15.69 -1.11
CA ASN A 88 6.46 15.61 -2.15
C ASN A 88 7.27 14.31 -2.07
N ARG A 89 7.64 13.88 -0.86
CA ARG A 89 8.33 12.59 -0.65
C ARG A 89 7.48 11.42 -1.16
N LEU A 90 6.21 11.37 -0.76
CA LEU A 90 5.27 10.35 -1.22
C LEU A 90 5.10 10.38 -2.74
N THR A 91 4.98 11.56 -3.34
CA THR A 91 4.86 11.70 -4.80
C THR A 91 6.06 11.10 -5.54
N THR A 92 7.29 11.35 -5.06
CA THR A 92 8.50 10.76 -5.63
C THR A 92 8.52 9.24 -5.45
N GLU A 93 8.21 8.74 -4.26
CA GLU A 93 8.16 7.30 -4.00
C GLU A 93 7.13 6.59 -4.88
N PHE A 94 5.98 7.22 -5.14
CA PHE A 94 4.98 6.70 -6.06
C PHE A 94 5.51 6.63 -7.50
N ALA A 95 6.20 7.66 -7.98
CA ALA A 95 6.78 7.67 -9.32
C ALA A 95 7.86 6.59 -9.50
N GLU A 96 8.74 6.43 -8.50
CA GLU A 96 9.77 5.38 -8.51
C GLU A 96 9.14 3.98 -8.52
N MET A 97 8.05 3.79 -7.79
CA MET A 97 7.33 2.52 -7.74
C MET A 97 6.61 2.22 -9.07
N GLU A 98 6.09 3.25 -9.75
CA GLU A 98 5.52 3.12 -11.11
C GLU A 98 6.58 2.67 -12.12
N ASP A 99 7.75 3.33 -12.13
CA ASP A 99 8.86 2.98 -13.02
C ASP A 99 9.34 1.53 -12.77
N GLN A 100 9.44 1.13 -11.50
CA GLN A 100 9.82 -0.24 -11.14
C GLN A 100 8.80 -1.27 -11.64
N LEU A 101 7.49 -1.01 -11.48
CA LEU A 101 6.45 -1.93 -11.92
C LEU A 101 6.40 -2.07 -13.44
N VAL A 102 6.47 -0.96 -14.18
CA VAL A 102 6.56 -0.97 -15.65
C VAL A 102 7.75 -1.82 -16.09
N TRP A 103 8.91 -1.61 -15.45
CA TRP A 103 10.10 -2.40 -15.72
C TRP A 103 9.88 -3.90 -15.46
N TYR A 104 9.21 -4.28 -14.36
CA TYR A 104 8.91 -5.69 -14.07
C TYR A 104 7.99 -6.33 -15.13
N PHE A 105 6.96 -5.63 -15.61
CA PHE A 105 6.09 -6.15 -16.66
C PHE A 105 6.80 -6.26 -18.00
N ASP A 106 7.57 -5.25 -18.40
CA ASP A 106 8.39 -5.31 -19.62
C ASP A 106 9.37 -6.47 -19.55
N TRP A 107 9.98 -6.67 -18.38
CA TRP A 107 10.88 -7.78 -18.13
C TRP A 107 10.15 -9.13 -18.24
N PHE A 108 8.98 -9.29 -17.62
CA PHE A 108 8.21 -10.53 -17.71
C PHE A 108 7.69 -10.78 -19.13
N GLY A 109 7.24 -9.75 -19.83
CA GLY A 109 6.85 -9.82 -21.24
C GLY A 109 8.01 -10.30 -22.13
N ALA A 110 9.22 -9.79 -21.90
CA ALA A 110 10.41 -10.20 -22.63
C ALA A 110 10.88 -11.64 -22.30
N ASN A 111 10.56 -12.16 -21.11
CA ASN A 111 11.04 -13.46 -20.62
C ASN A 111 9.98 -14.56 -20.61
N SER A 112 8.72 -14.21 -20.77
CA SER A 112 7.59 -15.16 -20.92
C SER A 112 7.51 -15.81 -22.29
N ASN A 113 8.37 -15.39 -23.22
CA ASN A 113 8.50 -15.96 -24.56
C ASN A 113 9.97 -16.19 -24.87
N LEU A 114 10.28 -17.24 -25.63
CA LEU A 114 11.65 -17.48 -26.08
C LEU A 114 12.10 -16.39 -27.07
N GLY A 115 13.17 -15.69 -26.73
CA GLY A 115 13.89 -14.84 -27.68
C GLY A 115 14.42 -15.65 -28.86
N SER A 116 14.73 -14.99 -29.98
CA SER A 116 15.15 -15.68 -31.21
C SER A 116 16.37 -16.60 -31.05
N ALA A 117 17.36 -16.18 -30.24
CA ALA A 117 18.55 -16.98 -29.93
C ALA A 117 18.22 -18.19 -29.04
N ASP A 118 17.38 -18.00 -28.03
CA ASP A 118 16.95 -19.07 -27.12
C ASP A 118 16.06 -20.08 -27.85
N ALA A 119 15.12 -19.60 -28.69
CA ALA A 119 14.31 -20.45 -29.55
C ALA A 119 15.15 -21.26 -30.56
N PHE A 120 16.21 -20.68 -31.13
CA PHE A 120 17.13 -21.41 -31.98
C PHE A 120 17.82 -22.55 -31.21
N THR A 121 18.22 -22.29 -29.97
CA THR A 121 18.89 -23.26 -29.09
C THR A 121 17.94 -24.38 -28.66
N LEU A 122 16.72 -24.04 -28.24
CA LEU A 122 15.78 -24.97 -27.62
C LEU A 122 14.92 -25.73 -28.64
N SER A 123 14.57 -25.10 -29.76
CA SER A 123 13.59 -25.69 -30.70
C SER A 123 13.92 -27.10 -31.16
N PRO A 124 15.16 -27.51 -31.47
CA PRO A 124 15.43 -28.89 -31.88
C PRO A 124 14.95 -29.92 -30.86
N PHE A 125 15.13 -29.65 -29.56
CA PHE A 125 14.73 -30.53 -28.47
C PHE A 125 13.22 -30.46 -28.21
N LEU A 126 12.65 -29.25 -28.20
CA LEU A 126 11.24 -29.04 -27.94
C LEU A 126 10.34 -29.71 -29.00
N ARG A 127 10.78 -29.73 -30.27
CA ARG A 127 10.02 -30.36 -31.36
C ARG A 127 9.87 -31.87 -31.19
N GLU A 128 10.81 -32.55 -30.53
CA GLU A 128 10.71 -33.98 -30.26
C GLU A 128 9.61 -34.33 -29.24
N CYS A 129 9.14 -33.33 -28.49
CA CYS A 129 8.07 -33.47 -27.51
C CYS A 129 6.66 -33.32 -28.10
N VAL A 130 6.56 -33.17 -29.43
CA VAL A 130 5.30 -32.98 -30.14
C VAL A 130 4.95 -34.23 -30.94
N THR A 131 3.87 -34.92 -30.55
CA THR A 131 3.43 -36.19 -31.16
C THR A 131 1.91 -36.21 -31.43
N GLY A 132 1.37 -35.09 -31.92
CA GLY A 132 -0.07 -34.84 -32.03
C GLY A 132 -0.68 -34.16 -30.79
N VAL A 133 0.05 -34.21 -29.68
CA VAL A 133 -0.11 -33.39 -28.47
C VAL A 133 1.28 -32.89 -28.05
N ILE A 134 1.33 -31.89 -27.19
CA ILE A 134 2.59 -31.41 -26.58
C ILE A 134 2.77 -32.11 -25.23
N LYS A 135 3.75 -33.00 -25.14
CA LYS A 135 4.01 -33.81 -23.93
C LYS A 135 4.92 -33.05 -22.96
N LEU A 136 4.33 -32.46 -21.92
CA LEU A 136 5.07 -31.66 -20.94
C LEU A 136 6.22 -32.42 -20.24
N PRO A 137 6.07 -33.70 -19.86
CA PRO A 137 7.17 -34.45 -19.24
C PRO A 137 8.37 -34.65 -20.18
N CYS A 138 8.15 -34.66 -21.50
CA CYS A 138 9.25 -34.67 -22.45
C CYS A 138 10.02 -33.34 -22.39
N VAL A 139 9.34 -32.20 -22.30
CA VAL A 139 9.99 -30.88 -22.21
C VAL A 139 10.88 -30.81 -20.97
N ALA A 140 10.33 -31.14 -19.80
CA ALA A 140 11.09 -31.19 -18.54
C ALA A 140 12.28 -32.16 -18.63
N MET A 141 12.08 -33.35 -19.21
CA MET A 141 13.16 -34.32 -19.41
C MET A 141 14.26 -33.80 -20.35
N LYS A 142 13.91 -33.08 -21.43
CA LYS A 142 14.89 -32.50 -22.35
C LYS A 142 15.70 -31.40 -21.65
N ASN A 143 15.05 -30.57 -20.85
CA ASN A 143 15.72 -29.54 -20.06
C ASN A 143 16.77 -30.13 -19.13
N GLU A 144 16.40 -31.17 -18.39
CA GLU A 144 17.34 -31.85 -17.50
C GLU A 144 18.44 -32.60 -18.29
N LYS A 145 18.05 -33.56 -19.15
CA LYS A 145 19.00 -34.54 -19.71
C LYS A 145 19.79 -34.03 -20.90
N ASN A 146 19.20 -33.16 -21.72
CA ASN A 146 19.85 -32.65 -22.93
C ASN A 146 20.51 -31.30 -22.68
N LEU A 147 19.92 -30.45 -21.83
CA LEU A 147 20.44 -29.11 -21.56
C LEU A 147 21.18 -29.01 -20.21
N GLY A 148 21.07 -30.02 -19.33
CA GLY A 148 21.74 -30.02 -18.04
C GLY A 148 21.14 -29.02 -17.05
N LEU A 149 19.87 -28.63 -17.23
CA LEU A 149 19.22 -27.66 -16.38
C LEU A 149 18.82 -28.29 -15.04
N GLY A 150 19.09 -27.58 -13.94
CA GLY A 150 18.80 -28.03 -12.59
C GLY A 150 18.52 -26.90 -11.60
N TYR A 151 18.22 -27.26 -10.35
CA TYR A 151 17.91 -26.28 -9.31
C TYR A 151 19.22 -25.60 -8.87
N LEU A 152 19.25 -24.27 -8.89
CA LEU A 152 20.41 -23.47 -8.51
C LEU A 152 19.98 -22.20 -7.75
N ASP A 153 20.17 -22.19 -6.43
CA ASP A 153 19.82 -21.04 -5.59
C ASP A 153 20.66 -19.78 -5.90
N ASP A 154 20.09 -18.59 -5.77
CA ASP A 154 20.81 -17.33 -6.03
C ASP A 154 21.92 -16.99 -5.02
N LEU A 155 21.85 -17.57 -3.81
CA LEU A 155 22.88 -17.39 -2.80
C LEU A 155 24.22 -17.97 -3.26
N SER A 156 24.22 -19.02 -4.08
CA SER A 156 25.40 -19.65 -4.65
C SER A 156 26.21 -18.71 -5.55
N ILE A 157 25.59 -17.64 -6.07
CA ILE A 157 26.24 -16.58 -6.85
C ILE A 157 26.33 -15.25 -6.08
N GLY A 158 26.07 -15.27 -4.78
CA GLY A 158 26.19 -14.11 -3.89
C GLY A 158 25.13 -13.04 -4.13
N ARG A 159 23.96 -13.42 -4.65
CA ARG A 159 22.84 -12.51 -4.89
C ARG A 159 21.69 -12.81 -3.93
N ALA A 160 20.89 -11.78 -3.65
CA ALA A 160 19.56 -11.98 -3.11
C ALA A 160 18.65 -12.54 -4.20
N ASP A 161 17.61 -13.26 -3.79
CA ASP A 161 16.52 -13.82 -4.59
C ASP A 161 16.09 -12.89 -5.73
N PHE A 162 16.20 -13.34 -6.98
CA PHE A 162 15.77 -12.57 -8.14
C PHE A 162 15.38 -13.46 -9.32
N ILE A 163 14.35 -13.02 -10.03
CA ILE A 163 13.90 -13.72 -11.24
C ILE A 163 14.92 -13.52 -12.37
N GLN A 164 15.47 -14.62 -12.88
CA GLN A 164 16.45 -14.68 -13.96
C GLN A 164 15.80 -14.62 -15.33
N ASN A 165 16.47 -13.95 -16.27
CA ASN A 165 16.03 -13.97 -17.66
C ASN A 165 16.34 -15.33 -18.30
N VAL A 166 15.54 -15.74 -19.27
CA VAL A 166 15.65 -17.05 -19.94
C VAL A 166 17.07 -17.34 -20.41
N SER A 167 17.68 -16.37 -21.11
CA SER A 167 19.06 -16.52 -21.61
C SER A 167 20.09 -16.73 -20.48
N PHE A 168 19.88 -16.14 -19.30
CA PHE A 168 20.76 -16.29 -18.15
C PHE A 168 20.55 -17.65 -17.48
N THR A 169 19.31 -18.09 -17.26
CA THR A 169 18.96 -19.42 -16.75
C THR A 169 19.61 -20.52 -17.61
N LEU A 170 19.50 -20.42 -18.94
CA LEU A 170 20.12 -21.36 -19.87
C LEU A 170 21.66 -21.39 -19.78
N LYS A 171 22.30 -20.22 -19.66
CA LYS A 171 23.77 -20.12 -19.54
C LYS A 171 24.29 -20.63 -18.20
N ARG A 172 23.52 -20.40 -17.14
CA ARG A 172 23.84 -20.83 -15.77
C ARG A 172 23.67 -22.34 -15.61
N GLY A 173 22.86 -22.97 -16.46
CA GLY A 173 22.51 -24.38 -16.35
C GLY A 173 21.35 -24.60 -15.38
N GLY A 174 20.47 -23.60 -15.21
CA GLY A 174 19.34 -23.66 -14.30
C GLY A 174 19.14 -22.40 -13.47
N GLY A 175 18.29 -22.51 -12.47
CA GLY A 175 17.86 -21.45 -11.55
C GLY A 175 17.03 -22.07 -10.42
N ASP A 176 16.47 -21.27 -9.54
CA ASP A 176 15.53 -21.75 -8.53
C ASP A 176 14.10 -21.76 -9.06
N CYS A 177 13.10 -21.73 -8.18
CA CYS A 177 11.73 -22.13 -8.53
C CYS A 177 11.07 -21.20 -9.54
N GLU A 178 11.20 -19.89 -9.37
CA GLU A 178 10.65 -18.88 -10.26
C GLU A 178 11.34 -18.89 -11.62
N ASP A 179 12.65 -19.12 -11.65
CA ASP A 179 13.45 -19.10 -12.87
C ASP A 179 13.05 -20.24 -13.81
N LEU A 180 12.91 -21.43 -13.22
CA LEU A 180 12.52 -22.63 -13.93
C LEU A 180 11.06 -22.55 -14.36
N ALA A 181 10.18 -21.95 -13.53
CA ALA A 181 8.80 -21.71 -13.90
C ALA A 181 8.66 -20.68 -15.05
N VAL A 182 9.49 -19.63 -15.07
CA VAL A 182 9.54 -18.64 -16.17
C VAL A 182 10.08 -19.27 -17.45
N LEU A 183 11.18 -20.02 -17.37
CA LEU A 183 11.73 -20.74 -18.53
C LEU A 183 10.69 -21.70 -19.11
N PHE A 184 10.06 -22.51 -18.26
CA PHE A 184 9.08 -23.49 -18.70
C PHE A 184 7.87 -22.80 -19.34
N MET A 185 7.37 -21.70 -18.76
CA MET A 185 6.34 -20.87 -19.37
C MET A 185 6.74 -20.39 -20.77
N ALA A 186 7.98 -19.93 -20.95
CA ALA A 186 8.47 -19.46 -22.25
C ALA A 186 8.51 -20.57 -23.30
N GLU A 187 8.93 -21.78 -22.92
CA GLU A 187 8.94 -22.96 -23.79
C GLU A 187 7.53 -23.39 -24.20
N LEU A 188 6.59 -23.38 -23.25
CA LEU A 188 5.20 -23.73 -23.52
C LEU A 188 4.53 -22.69 -24.42
N ASN A 189 4.78 -21.41 -24.21
CA ASN A 189 4.30 -20.34 -25.08
C ASN A 189 4.86 -20.47 -26.51
N TYR A 190 6.15 -20.82 -26.65
CA TYR A 190 6.76 -21.12 -27.94
C TYR A 190 6.09 -22.32 -28.63
N LEU A 191 5.92 -23.44 -27.92
CA LEU A 191 5.30 -24.65 -28.47
C LEU A 191 3.83 -24.42 -28.86
N ARG A 192 3.07 -23.68 -28.04
CA ARG A 192 1.70 -23.28 -28.33
C ARG A 192 1.62 -22.46 -29.62
N SER A 193 2.50 -21.46 -29.75
CA SER A 193 2.55 -20.59 -30.94
C SER A 193 2.94 -21.37 -32.20
N ALA A 194 3.88 -22.31 -32.09
CA ALA A 194 4.40 -23.07 -33.23
C ALA A 194 3.46 -24.20 -33.70
N TYR A 195 2.73 -24.86 -32.79
CA TYR A 195 2.00 -26.09 -33.08
C TYR A 195 0.49 -25.99 -32.88
N ASN A 196 0.01 -25.11 -32.00
CA ASN A 196 -1.40 -24.99 -31.64
C ASN A 196 -2.06 -26.33 -31.27
N LEU A 197 -1.40 -27.10 -30.41
CA LEU A 197 -1.85 -28.41 -29.91
C LEU A 197 -2.13 -28.34 -28.40
N PRO A 198 -2.99 -29.22 -27.85
CA PRO A 198 -3.21 -29.30 -26.42
C PRO A 198 -1.95 -29.80 -25.69
N PHE A 199 -1.83 -29.40 -24.43
CA PHE A 199 -0.81 -29.90 -23.52
C PHE A 199 -1.28 -31.20 -22.86
N GLU A 200 -0.35 -32.14 -22.69
CA GLU A 200 -0.58 -33.43 -22.05
C GLU A 200 0.52 -33.70 -21.02
N THR A 201 0.11 -34.24 -19.88
CA THR A 201 0.97 -34.81 -18.87
C THR A 201 0.45 -36.19 -18.48
N PHE A 202 0.75 -36.68 -17.28
CA PHE A 202 0.27 -37.95 -16.77
C PHE A 202 -0.24 -37.84 -15.33
N VAL A 203 -1.10 -38.80 -14.96
CA VAL A 203 -1.51 -39.11 -13.59
C VAL A 203 -1.10 -40.53 -13.24
N PRO A 204 -0.93 -40.86 -11.95
CA PRO A 204 -0.73 -42.24 -11.52
C PRO A 204 -1.91 -43.14 -11.92
N ALA A 205 -1.63 -44.29 -12.54
CA ALA A 205 -2.63 -45.28 -12.92
C ALA A 205 -2.00 -46.68 -13.01
N TRP A 206 -2.44 -47.60 -12.15
CA TRP A 206 -1.91 -48.97 -12.10
C TRP A 206 -2.02 -49.72 -13.43
N ASP A 207 -0.99 -50.50 -13.74
CA ASP A 207 -0.92 -51.39 -14.92
C ASP A 207 -1.04 -50.65 -16.27
N ARG A 208 -0.75 -49.34 -16.29
CA ARG A 208 -0.70 -48.52 -17.50
C ARG A 208 0.69 -47.93 -17.70
N GLU A 209 0.99 -47.56 -18.93
CA GLU A 209 2.25 -46.90 -19.28
C GLU A 209 1.96 -45.57 -19.98
N TYR A 210 2.63 -44.52 -19.55
CA TYR A 210 2.59 -43.22 -20.20
C TYR A 210 3.83 -43.03 -21.07
N ILE A 211 3.64 -43.01 -22.39
CA ILE A 211 4.73 -42.86 -23.36
C ILE A 211 5.13 -41.38 -23.50
N ILE A 212 6.43 -41.12 -23.33
CA ILE A 212 7.06 -39.83 -23.62
C ILE A 212 7.87 -39.94 -24.92
N GLY A 213 7.96 -38.84 -25.68
CA GLY A 213 8.66 -38.81 -26.97
C GLY A 213 10.09 -39.37 -26.88
N GLY A 214 10.55 -40.03 -27.94
CA GLY A 214 11.90 -40.62 -27.99
C GLY A 214 12.05 -42.01 -27.33
N GLY A 215 10.94 -42.69 -27.03
CA GLY A 215 10.94 -44.11 -26.61
C GLY A 215 11.06 -44.35 -25.11
N TYR A 216 10.97 -43.30 -24.28
CA TYR A 216 10.87 -43.42 -22.83
C TYR A 216 9.40 -43.51 -22.39
N TYR A 217 9.16 -44.03 -21.19
CA TYR A 217 7.81 -44.08 -20.61
C TYR A 217 7.84 -44.10 -19.08
N PHE A 218 6.74 -43.69 -18.45
CA PHE A 218 6.50 -43.94 -17.03
C PHE A 218 5.63 -45.19 -16.86
N PRO A 219 6.04 -46.16 -16.05
CA PRO A 219 5.17 -47.25 -15.63
C PRO A 219 4.14 -46.73 -14.62
N ASP A 220 3.02 -47.44 -14.51
CA ASP A 220 1.90 -47.12 -13.62
C ASP A 220 1.39 -45.68 -13.77
N ALA A 221 1.28 -45.23 -15.02
CA ALA A 221 0.85 -43.89 -15.37
C ALA A 221 -0.05 -43.90 -16.61
N GLU A 222 -1.01 -42.97 -16.66
CA GLU A 222 -1.83 -42.73 -17.84
C GLU A 222 -1.82 -41.27 -18.27
N ALA A 223 -2.11 -41.03 -19.55
CA ALA A 223 -2.14 -39.69 -20.13
C ALA A 223 -3.26 -38.85 -19.50
N HIS A 224 -2.92 -37.61 -19.20
CA HIS A 224 -3.82 -36.59 -18.70
C HIS A 224 -3.73 -35.36 -19.62
N SER A 225 -4.81 -35.10 -20.36
CA SER A 225 -4.93 -33.86 -21.13
C SER A 225 -5.19 -32.72 -20.18
N LEU A 226 -4.40 -31.66 -20.30
CA LEU A 226 -4.56 -30.47 -19.47
C LEU A 226 -5.78 -29.67 -19.93
N GLN A 227 -6.41 -28.98 -18.98
CA GLN A 227 -7.66 -28.23 -19.15
C GLN A 227 -7.53 -27.09 -20.16
N GLY A 228 -6.34 -26.52 -20.32
CA GLY A 228 -6.12 -25.41 -21.24
C GLY A 228 -4.69 -25.23 -21.73
N SER A 229 -4.42 -24.04 -22.23
CA SER A 229 -3.14 -23.69 -22.87
C SER A 229 -2.62 -22.30 -22.46
N ARG A 230 -3.29 -21.62 -21.54
CA ARG A 230 -2.80 -20.37 -20.93
C ARG A 230 -1.88 -20.74 -19.79
N VAL A 231 -0.66 -20.20 -19.79
CA VAL A 231 0.37 -20.58 -18.81
C VAL A 231 0.67 -19.37 -17.95
N TYR A 232 0.62 -19.57 -16.64
CA TYR A 232 0.97 -18.58 -15.61
C TYR A 232 2.08 -19.16 -14.74
N VAL A 233 2.97 -18.30 -14.24
CA VAL A 233 3.82 -18.62 -13.10
C VAL A 233 2.99 -18.40 -11.84
N ALA A 234 2.86 -19.43 -11.01
CA ALA A 234 2.08 -19.42 -9.78
C ALA A 234 3.03 -19.55 -8.59
N CYS A 235 3.25 -18.45 -7.87
CA CYS A 235 4.08 -18.41 -6.68
C CYS A 235 3.22 -18.36 -5.41
N TYR A 236 3.63 -19.09 -4.38
CA TYR A 236 2.94 -19.17 -3.11
C TYR A 236 3.91 -19.35 -1.94
N SER A 237 3.46 -18.97 -0.74
CA SER A 237 4.23 -19.21 0.49
C SER A 237 4.09 -20.63 1.02
N GLN A 238 5.21 -21.21 1.40
CA GLN A 238 5.29 -22.34 2.33
C GLN A 238 5.77 -21.82 3.71
N PRO A 239 5.62 -22.58 4.81
CA PRO A 239 5.94 -22.10 6.17
C PRO A 239 7.36 -21.57 6.37
N THR A 240 8.31 -22.03 5.55
CA THR A 240 9.74 -21.72 5.70
C THR A 240 10.37 -21.07 4.47
N GLN A 241 9.68 -21.04 3.32
CA GLN A 241 10.20 -20.51 2.06
C GLN A 241 9.07 -20.20 1.06
N GLY A 242 9.34 -19.40 0.03
CA GLY A 242 8.46 -19.29 -1.14
C GLY A 242 8.65 -20.48 -2.09
N HIS A 243 7.68 -20.70 -2.98
CA HIS A 243 7.80 -21.66 -4.07
C HIS A 243 7.02 -21.19 -5.29
N CYS A 244 7.45 -21.55 -6.49
CA CYS A 244 6.81 -21.17 -7.75
C CYS A 244 6.70 -22.36 -8.69
N ILE A 245 5.51 -22.52 -9.26
CA ILE A 245 5.13 -23.61 -10.17
C ILE A 245 4.45 -23.03 -11.41
N ASN A 246 4.00 -23.86 -12.36
CA ASN A 246 3.17 -23.37 -13.47
C ASN A 246 1.71 -23.78 -13.33
N ALA A 247 0.82 -22.82 -13.55
CA ALA A 247 -0.62 -23.05 -13.70
C ALA A 247 -1.00 -22.99 -15.17
N ILE A 248 -1.69 -24.02 -15.65
CA ILE A 248 -2.12 -24.18 -17.03
C ILE A 248 -3.64 -24.13 -17.08
N CYS A 249 -4.16 -22.99 -17.51
CA CYS A 249 -5.56 -22.63 -17.36
C CYS A 249 -6.34 -22.69 -18.68
N SER A 250 -7.60 -23.13 -18.57
CA SER A 250 -8.61 -23.10 -19.63
C SER A 250 -9.25 -21.73 -19.79
N GLU A 251 -9.44 -21.02 -18.67
CA GLU A 251 -9.96 -19.65 -18.62
C GLU A 251 -8.85 -18.63 -18.44
N ASP A 252 -9.15 -17.38 -18.82
CA ASP A 252 -8.34 -16.23 -18.49
C ASP A 252 -8.51 -15.90 -17.00
N LEU A 253 -7.42 -16.01 -16.24
CA LEU A 253 -7.46 -15.83 -14.79
C LEU A 253 -7.93 -14.42 -14.40
N VAL A 254 -7.60 -13.40 -15.19
CA VAL A 254 -8.07 -12.03 -14.96
C VAL A 254 -9.58 -11.97 -15.09
N ALA A 255 -10.13 -12.54 -16.15
CA ALA A 255 -11.57 -12.54 -16.40
C ALA A 255 -12.32 -13.27 -15.28
N VAL A 256 -11.78 -14.39 -14.79
CA VAL A 256 -12.38 -15.13 -13.66
C VAL A 256 -12.36 -14.29 -12.39
N ILE A 257 -11.21 -13.71 -12.04
CA ILE A 257 -11.08 -12.90 -10.83
C ILE A 257 -11.94 -11.63 -10.92
N GLN A 258 -12.03 -10.97 -12.07
CA GLN A 258 -12.89 -9.80 -12.25
C GLN A 258 -14.38 -10.16 -12.12
N ARG A 259 -14.78 -11.35 -12.59
CA ARG A 259 -16.17 -11.82 -12.51
C ARG A 259 -16.60 -12.16 -11.08
N ASP A 260 -15.79 -12.94 -10.37
CA ASP A 260 -16.19 -13.58 -9.11
C ASP A 260 -15.47 -13.02 -7.86
N ARG A 261 -14.49 -12.10 -8.05
CA ARG A 261 -13.59 -11.53 -7.02
C ARG A 261 -12.90 -12.59 -6.15
N ARG A 262 -12.79 -13.82 -6.64
CA ARG A 262 -12.22 -14.97 -5.93
C ARG A 262 -11.49 -15.87 -6.92
N ALA A 263 -10.35 -16.42 -6.49
CA ALA A 263 -9.65 -17.51 -7.16
C ALA A 263 -9.58 -18.77 -6.27
N ASP A 264 -10.49 -18.89 -5.30
CA ASP A 264 -10.56 -20.03 -4.36
C ASP A 264 -10.79 -21.37 -5.07
N HIS A 265 -11.32 -21.31 -6.29
CA HIS A 265 -11.66 -22.43 -7.16
C HIS A 265 -10.74 -22.52 -8.39
N ILE A 266 -9.52 -21.97 -8.32
CA ILE A 266 -8.61 -21.95 -9.47
C ILE A 266 -8.27 -23.35 -10.02
N ASN A 267 -8.30 -24.36 -9.18
CA ASN A 267 -8.17 -25.77 -9.54
C ASN A 267 -9.33 -26.32 -10.40
N GLU A 268 -10.47 -25.62 -10.48
CA GLU A 268 -11.58 -26.02 -11.34
C GLU A 268 -11.34 -25.69 -12.81
N PHE A 269 -10.41 -24.77 -13.10
CA PHE A 269 -10.13 -24.31 -14.46
C PHE A 269 -8.64 -24.27 -14.81
N CYS A 270 -7.75 -24.60 -13.87
CA CYS A 270 -6.31 -24.73 -14.08
C CYS A 270 -5.77 -26.07 -13.55
N ASP A 271 -4.84 -26.64 -14.31
CA ASP A 271 -3.99 -27.73 -13.84
C ASP A 271 -2.62 -27.18 -13.45
N PHE A 272 -2.02 -27.76 -12.41
CA PHE A 272 -0.73 -27.33 -11.87
C PHE A 272 0.35 -28.35 -12.18
N VAL A 273 1.53 -27.86 -12.58
CA VAL A 273 2.71 -28.68 -12.88
C VAL A 273 3.95 -28.04 -12.28
N GLU A 274 4.88 -28.87 -11.79
CA GLU A 274 6.12 -28.46 -11.13
C GLU A 274 7.33 -28.72 -12.04
N PRO A 275 7.80 -27.73 -12.82
CA PRO A 275 8.90 -27.95 -13.76
C PRO A 275 10.23 -28.36 -13.10
N GLN A 276 10.36 -28.19 -11.78
CA GLN A 276 11.53 -28.62 -11.01
C GLN A 276 11.47 -30.11 -10.60
N GLU A 277 10.38 -30.85 -10.87
CA GLU A 277 10.34 -32.31 -10.71
C GLU A 277 11.09 -33.00 -11.89
N TYR A 278 12.41 -32.84 -11.92
CA TYR A 278 13.35 -33.31 -12.95
C TYR A 278 13.04 -34.72 -13.47
N GLY A 279 12.48 -34.78 -14.68
CA GLY A 279 12.15 -36.03 -15.36
C GLY A 279 10.90 -36.74 -14.83
N ILE A 280 10.08 -36.11 -13.99
CA ILE A 280 8.78 -36.60 -13.49
C ILE A 280 7.80 -35.42 -13.41
N LEU A 281 7.45 -34.83 -14.55
CA LEU A 281 6.48 -33.73 -14.57
C LEU A 281 5.04 -34.26 -14.61
N LYS A 282 4.45 -34.65 -13.48
CA LYS A 282 3.04 -35.06 -13.42
C LYS A 282 2.11 -33.87 -13.21
N VAL A 283 0.81 -34.04 -13.45
CA VAL A 283 -0.16 -33.07 -12.91
C VAL A 283 -0.23 -33.20 -11.39
N LEU A 284 -0.26 -32.08 -10.71
CA LEU A 284 -0.48 -32.02 -9.27
C LEU A 284 -2.00 -32.00 -9.04
N THR A 285 -2.62 -33.18 -9.11
CA THR A 285 -4.08 -33.34 -9.03
C THR A 285 -4.65 -32.98 -7.66
N ALA A 286 -5.81 -32.32 -7.66
CA ALA A 286 -6.73 -32.23 -6.53
C ALA A 286 -7.81 -33.31 -6.66
N GLU A 287 -7.66 -34.46 -5.99
CA GLU A 287 -8.79 -35.39 -5.82
C GLU A 287 -9.76 -34.83 -4.76
N ALA A 288 -11.02 -34.64 -5.16
CA ALA A 288 -12.19 -34.53 -4.27
C ALA A 288 -12.01 -33.66 -3.01
N GLY A 289 -11.61 -32.41 -3.17
CA GLY A 289 -11.53 -31.45 -2.06
C GLY A 289 -10.39 -31.71 -1.07
N ARG A 290 -9.35 -32.46 -1.47
CA ARG A 290 -8.09 -32.55 -0.74
C ARG A 290 -6.96 -32.15 -1.67
N THR A 291 -6.32 -31.03 -1.36
CA THR A 291 -5.16 -30.54 -2.12
C THR A 291 -3.96 -31.42 -1.87
N TRP A 292 -3.30 -31.87 -2.95
CA TRP A 292 -1.97 -32.47 -2.87
C TRP A 292 -1.09 -31.86 -3.95
N LEU A 293 -0.25 -30.89 -3.58
CA LEU A 293 0.98 -30.65 -4.33
C LEU A 293 2.03 -31.60 -3.79
N TYR A 294 2.55 -32.45 -4.64
CA TYR A 294 3.48 -33.48 -4.26
C TYR A 294 4.90 -32.94 -4.46
N ASP A 295 5.46 -32.19 -3.51
CA ASP A 295 6.91 -31.86 -3.45
C ASP A 295 7.64 -32.63 -2.33
N GLY A 296 6.96 -33.59 -1.68
CA GLY A 296 7.44 -34.25 -0.45
C GLY A 296 7.02 -33.52 0.84
N PHE A 297 6.37 -32.37 0.73
CA PHE A 297 5.75 -31.63 1.83
C PHE A 297 4.22 -31.69 1.67
N ASN A 298 3.50 -32.11 2.72
CA ASN A 298 2.03 -32.13 2.77
C ASN A 298 1.47 -30.71 2.92
N TYR A 299 1.81 -29.78 2.03
CA TYR A 299 1.33 -28.40 2.13
C TYR A 299 0.26 -28.13 1.10
N ASP A 300 -0.85 -27.56 1.57
CA ASP A 300 -1.89 -27.03 0.70
C ASP A 300 -1.38 -25.69 0.14
N PRO A 301 -1.05 -25.57 -1.16
CA PRO A 301 -0.70 -24.28 -1.79
C PRO A 301 -1.81 -23.24 -1.66
N PHE A 302 -3.02 -23.66 -1.30
CA PHE A 302 -4.14 -22.76 -1.09
C PHE A 302 -4.16 -22.14 0.31
N LEU A 303 -3.26 -22.54 1.22
CA LEU A 303 -3.06 -21.94 2.55
C LEU A 303 -1.85 -20.99 2.55
N GLY A 304 -1.96 -19.83 1.89
CA GLY A 304 -0.88 -18.84 1.83
C GLY A 304 -1.17 -17.68 0.87
N TRP A 305 -0.29 -16.67 0.84
CA TRP A 305 -0.38 -15.63 -0.19
C TRP A 305 -0.05 -16.23 -1.55
N ARG A 306 -0.78 -15.80 -2.59
CA ARG A 306 -0.68 -16.33 -3.94
C ARG A 306 -0.43 -15.20 -4.93
N LEU A 307 0.46 -15.47 -5.87
CA LEU A 307 0.82 -14.57 -6.96
C LEU A 307 0.80 -15.35 -8.27
N PHE A 308 0.00 -14.90 -9.22
CA PHE A 308 -0.05 -15.43 -10.58
C PHE A 308 0.48 -14.37 -11.53
N ILE A 309 1.46 -14.76 -12.34
CA ILE A 309 2.19 -13.85 -13.22
C ILE A 309 2.16 -14.37 -14.65
N SER A 310 1.83 -13.50 -15.60
CA SER A 310 1.97 -13.71 -17.04
C SER A 310 2.71 -12.53 -17.67
N SER A 311 2.79 -12.50 -19.00
CA SER A 311 3.31 -11.33 -19.74
C SER A 311 2.46 -10.07 -19.59
N GLU A 312 1.17 -10.24 -19.30
CA GLU A 312 0.17 -9.17 -19.33
C GLU A 312 -0.52 -9.00 -17.97
N ASP A 313 -0.46 -10.02 -17.12
CA ASP A 313 -1.28 -10.10 -15.92
C ASP A 313 -0.43 -10.33 -14.68
N LEU A 314 -0.79 -9.61 -13.63
CA LEU A 314 -0.39 -9.90 -12.26
C LEU A 314 -1.64 -10.06 -11.41
N CYS A 315 -1.88 -11.23 -10.86
CA CYS A 315 -3.02 -11.48 -9.97
C CYS A 315 -2.55 -11.93 -8.60
N MET A 316 -3.05 -11.29 -7.55
CA MET A 316 -2.70 -11.62 -6.17
C MET A 316 -3.87 -11.51 -5.21
N GLU A 317 -3.80 -12.24 -4.11
CA GLU A 317 -4.71 -12.08 -2.98
C GLU A 317 -4.30 -10.89 -2.10
N THR A 318 -5.27 -10.03 -1.76
CA THR A 318 -5.09 -8.87 -0.86
C THR A 318 -6.06 -8.97 0.31
N GLU A 319 -5.93 -8.09 1.32
CA GLU A 319 -6.90 -7.99 2.41
C GLU A 319 -8.34 -7.71 1.92
N ALA A 320 -8.50 -7.10 0.74
CA ALA A 320 -9.78 -6.81 0.11
C ALA A 320 -10.27 -7.93 -0.83
N GLY A 321 -9.56 -9.06 -0.89
CA GLY A 321 -9.81 -10.17 -1.82
C GLY A 321 -8.85 -10.19 -3.01
N TRP A 322 -9.17 -10.99 -4.02
CA TRP A 322 -8.35 -11.14 -5.21
C TRP A 322 -8.35 -9.90 -6.09
N LYS A 323 -7.16 -9.50 -6.56
CA LYS A 323 -6.98 -8.40 -7.51
C LYS A 323 -6.06 -8.82 -8.64
N CYS A 324 -6.47 -8.50 -9.86
CA CYS A 324 -5.64 -8.62 -11.05
C CYS A 324 -5.32 -7.25 -11.61
N PHE A 325 -4.17 -7.16 -12.24
CA PHE A 325 -3.67 -5.95 -12.85
C PHE A 325 -3.25 -6.26 -14.29
N THR A 326 -3.90 -5.59 -15.25
CA THR A 326 -3.68 -5.72 -16.69
C THR A 326 -3.15 -4.43 -17.33
N ASP A 327 -3.52 -3.28 -16.76
CA ASP A 327 -3.01 -1.94 -17.09
C ASP A 327 -2.93 -1.15 -15.78
N TYR A 328 -1.73 -0.74 -15.39
CA TYR A 328 -1.49 -0.16 -14.07
C TYR A 328 -1.83 1.33 -13.97
N SER A 329 -2.15 2.00 -15.08
CA SER A 329 -2.69 3.35 -15.04
C SER A 329 -4.03 3.44 -14.30
N GLU A 330 -4.82 2.35 -14.27
CA GLU A 330 -6.09 2.26 -13.54
C GLU A 330 -5.90 2.20 -12.00
N ARG A 331 -4.71 1.82 -11.51
CA ARG A 331 -4.42 1.73 -10.06
C ARG A 331 -4.18 3.09 -9.42
N LEU A 332 -3.70 4.08 -10.18
CA LEU A 332 -3.55 5.46 -9.69
C LEU A 332 -4.90 6.05 -9.33
N ALA A 333 -5.93 5.78 -10.12
CA ALA A 333 -7.27 6.27 -9.84
C ALA A 333 -7.82 5.71 -8.51
N GLU A 334 -7.65 4.41 -8.28
CA GLU A 334 -8.19 3.74 -7.10
C GLU A 334 -7.37 3.98 -5.82
N LEU A 335 -6.03 4.07 -5.91
CA LEU A 335 -5.16 4.38 -4.75
C LEU A 335 -5.23 5.86 -4.33
N LEU A 336 -5.48 6.77 -5.28
CA LEU A 336 -5.65 8.21 -4.99
C LEU A 336 -7.11 8.58 -4.68
N GLY A 337 -8.03 7.62 -4.74
CA GLY A 337 -9.46 7.83 -4.47
C GLY A 337 -10.12 8.77 -5.49
N SER A 338 -9.69 8.73 -6.74
CA SER A 338 -10.26 9.52 -7.86
C SER A 338 -11.15 8.69 -8.76
#